data_AF-V5FH29-F1
#
_entry.id   AF-V5FH29-F1
#
_cell.length_a   1.000
_cell.length_b   1.000
_cell.length_c   1.000
_cell.angle_alpha   90.00
_cell.angle_beta   90.00
_cell.angle_gamma   90.00
#
_symmetry.space_group_name_H-M   'P 1'
#
loop_
_entity.id
_entity.type
_entity.pdbx_description
1 polymer ?
#
loop_
_entity_poly.entity_id
_entity_poly.type
_entity_poly.pdbx_seq_one_letter_code
_entity_poly.pdbx_strand_id
1 'polypeptide(L)'
;MLIITLKYLGPSVSQLSLLFILTVVNSLTLFALSILLIRTAISLGENVTTIESWEIERHKTLVRRARHFGGVLEGPDGIMIPIKRQEFPYDIGIWNNIKAGMGGSANVLSWFWPLVATPSRDTSLDFETNGFEDPKLSWPPPDPDRIPRMMKKHDTEGPFTFQQQYTSAREEVEAFNRRQMEDLTLRQGRQGGAEIQRLKRFHDRLSPVDDDEDDLSDDAVSRKDVSEGEEAWKNSEGERLRDFGVDEEAEFYDEDDVPLAKLIQR
;
A
#
# COMPACT_ATOMS: atom_id res chain seq x y z
N MET A 1 -74.22 -22.09 31.49
CA MET A 1 -73.91 -21.51 30.18
C MET A 1 -72.67 -20.64 30.36
N LEU A 2 -71.49 -21.20 30.12
CA LEU A 2 -70.20 -20.54 30.41
C LEU A 2 -69.71 -19.92 29.10
N ILE A 3 -70.04 -18.64 28.88
CA ILE A 3 -69.47 -17.88 27.77
C ILE A 3 -68.06 -17.48 28.22
N ILE A 4 -67.09 -18.34 27.94
CA ILE A 4 -65.67 -17.99 28.04
C ILE A 4 -65.40 -17.02 26.90
N THR A 5 -65.47 -15.73 27.18
CA THR A 5 -64.94 -14.72 26.28
C THR A 5 -63.43 -14.87 26.27
N LEU A 6 -62.89 -15.46 25.20
CA LEU A 6 -61.47 -15.35 24.86
C LEU A 6 -61.16 -13.87 24.62
N LYS A 7 -60.82 -13.15 25.69
CA LYS A 7 -60.34 -11.77 25.63
C LYS A 7 -58.94 -11.85 25.04
N TYR A 8 -58.81 -11.58 23.75
CA TYR A 8 -57.53 -11.38 23.09
C TYR A 8 -56.87 -10.16 23.73
N LEU A 9 -56.05 -10.37 24.76
CA LEU A 9 -55.10 -9.36 25.23
C LEU A 9 -54.05 -9.26 24.13
N GLY A 10 -54.14 -8.20 23.32
CA GLY A 10 -53.15 -7.92 22.28
C GLY A 10 -51.72 -7.89 22.84
N PRO A 11 -50.70 -8.01 21.98
CA PRO A 11 -49.31 -8.00 22.40
C PRO A 11 -49.00 -6.73 23.21
N SER A 12 -48.25 -6.90 24.29
CA SER A 12 -47.81 -5.78 25.12
C SER A 12 -46.93 -4.82 24.31
N VAL A 13 -46.91 -3.54 24.69
CA VAL A 13 -46.07 -2.52 24.03
C VAL A 13 -44.60 -2.96 24.00
N SER A 14 -44.11 -3.61 25.06
CA SER A 14 -42.76 -4.15 25.14
C SER A 14 -42.51 -5.28 24.14
N GLN A 15 -43.50 -6.15 23.90
CA GLN A 15 -43.39 -7.21 22.88
C GLN A 15 -43.37 -6.61 21.47
N LEU A 16 -44.18 -5.59 21.21
CA LEU A 16 -44.18 -4.87 19.93
C LEU A 16 -42.86 -4.13 19.69
N SER A 17 -42.30 -3.48 20.71
CA SER A 17 -41.01 -2.80 20.59
C SER A 17 -39.86 -3.77 20.36
N LEU A 18 -39.84 -4.91 21.08
CA LEU A 18 -38.83 -5.95 20.86
C LEU A 18 -38.95 -6.56 19.47
N LEU A 19 -40.17 -6.86 19.01
CA LEU A 19 -40.40 -7.37 17.66
C LEU A 19 -39.92 -6.39 16.61
N PHE A 20 -40.20 -5.10 16.78
CA PHE A 20 -39.73 -4.05 15.88
C PHE A 20 -38.19 -3.99 15.83
N ILE A 21 -37.53 -3.93 16.99
CA ILE A 21 -36.06 -3.91 17.07
C ILE A 21 -35.47 -5.17 16.45
N LEU A 22 -36.01 -6.34 16.78
CA LEU A 22 -35.57 -7.62 16.21
C LEU A 22 -35.72 -7.63 14.69
N THR A 23 -36.82 -7.10 14.16
CA THR A 23 -37.06 -7.02 12.71
C THR A 23 -36.04 -6.11 12.03
N VAL A 24 -35.75 -4.93 12.61
CA VAL A 24 -34.77 -3.99 12.05
C VAL A 24 -33.35 -4.55 12.11
N VAL A 25 -32.95 -5.13 13.24
CA VAL A 25 -31.60 -5.71 13.40
C VAL A 25 -31.45 -6.94 12.50
N ASN A 26 -32.46 -7.81 12.44
CA ASN A 26 -32.41 -9.00 11.59
C ASN A 26 -32.41 -8.64 10.10
N SER A 27 -33.16 -7.62 9.68
CA SER A 27 -33.14 -7.18 8.28
C SER A 27 -31.78 -6.57 7.90
N LEU A 28 -31.18 -5.74 8.76
CA LEU A 28 -29.87 -5.15 8.51
C LEU A 28 -28.76 -6.21 8.48
N THR A 29 -28.81 -7.17 9.40
CA THR A 29 -27.84 -8.27 9.45
C THR A 29 -27.99 -9.21 8.24
N LEU A 30 -29.22 -9.59 7.87
CA LEU A 30 -29.46 -10.37 6.66
C LEU A 30 -29.00 -9.63 5.40
N PHE A 31 -29.19 -8.31 5.34
CA PHE A 31 -28.68 -7.50 4.23
C PHE A 31 -27.16 -7.55 4.14
N ALA A 32 -26.44 -7.30 5.25
CA ALA A 32 -24.99 -7.37 5.27
C ALA A 32 -24.47 -8.77 4.91
N LEU A 33 -25.08 -9.82 5.48
CA LEU A 33 -24.74 -11.21 5.17
C LEU A 33 -25.04 -11.57 3.72
N SER A 34 -26.08 -11.02 3.11
CA SER A 34 -26.39 -11.27 1.69
C SER A 34 -25.32 -10.70 0.76
N ILE A 35 -24.80 -9.51 1.08
CA ILE A 35 -23.71 -8.89 0.33
C ILE A 35 -22.45 -9.76 0.45
N LEU A 36 -22.12 -10.17 1.66
CA LEU A 36 -20.97 -11.05 1.91
C LEU A 36 -21.14 -12.39 1.19
N LEU A 37 -22.32 -13.01 1.26
CA LEU A 37 -22.62 -14.26 0.58
C LEU A 37 -22.41 -14.13 -0.93
N ILE A 38 -22.96 -13.08 -1.56
CA ILE A 38 -22.78 -12.83 -3.00
C ILE A 38 -21.29 -12.67 -3.32
N ARG A 39 -20.55 -11.88 -2.54
CA ARG A 39 -19.11 -11.71 -2.74
C ARG A 39 -18.36 -13.03 -2.62
N THR A 40 -18.67 -13.84 -1.62
CA THR A 40 -18.05 -15.17 -1.46
C THR A 40 -18.41 -16.14 -2.57
N ALA A 41 -19.65 -16.07 -3.10
CA ALA A 41 -20.08 -16.92 -4.21
C ALA A 41 -19.38 -16.56 -5.52
N ILE A 42 -19.17 -15.27 -5.79
CA ILE A 42 -18.39 -14.80 -6.93
C ILE A 42 -16.93 -15.27 -6.80
N SER A 43 -16.30 -15.04 -5.64
CA SER A 43 -14.94 -15.50 -5.37
C SER A 43 -14.78 -17.02 -5.50
N LEU A 44 -15.77 -17.79 -5.05
CA LEU A 44 -15.82 -19.25 -5.21
C LEU A 44 -15.96 -19.66 -6.69
N GLY A 45 -16.74 -18.91 -7.47
CA GLY A 45 -16.94 -19.15 -8.90
C GLY A 45 -15.70 -18.85 -9.75
N GLU A 46 -14.88 -17.89 -9.35
CA GLU A 46 -13.63 -17.51 -10.01
C GLU A 46 -12.40 -18.27 -9.44
N ASN A 47 -12.58 -19.00 -8.34
CA ASN A 47 -11.49 -19.61 -7.56
C ASN A 47 -10.44 -18.60 -7.09
N VAL A 48 -10.88 -17.40 -6.72
CA VAL A 48 -10.02 -16.30 -6.30
C VAL A 48 -10.22 -16.04 -4.81
N THR A 49 -9.16 -16.17 -4.04
CA THR A 49 -9.16 -15.74 -2.64
C THR A 49 -9.18 -14.22 -2.52
N THR A 50 -9.56 -13.71 -1.34
CA THR A 50 -9.55 -12.25 -1.12
C THR A 50 -8.17 -11.66 -1.39
N ILE A 51 -7.08 -12.30 -0.93
CA ILE A 51 -5.71 -11.82 -1.12
C ILE A 51 -5.35 -11.77 -2.61
N GLU A 52 -5.68 -12.82 -3.37
CA GLU A 52 -5.44 -12.88 -4.81
C GLU A 52 -6.24 -11.83 -5.56
N SER A 53 -7.46 -11.48 -5.12
CA SER A 53 -8.23 -10.41 -5.76
C SER A 53 -7.52 -9.06 -5.70
N TRP A 54 -6.87 -8.75 -4.58
CA TRP A 54 -6.04 -7.54 -4.44
C TRP A 54 -4.78 -7.62 -5.31
N GLU A 55 -4.17 -8.79 -5.42
CA GLU A 55 -2.97 -8.99 -6.25
C GLU A 55 -3.28 -8.89 -7.75
N ILE A 56 -4.43 -9.42 -8.19
CA ILE A 56 -4.95 -9.25 -9.56
C ILE A 56 -5.17 -7.77 -9.87
N GLU A 57 -5.80 -7.03 -8.95
CA GLU A 57 -6.03 -5.60 -9.14
C GLU A 57 -4.71 -4.82 -9.20
N ARG A 58 -3.77 -5.11 -8.30
CA ARG A 58 -2.43 -4.51 -8.34
C ARG A 58 -1.71 -4.81 -9.65
N HIS A 59 -1.71 -6.05 -10.11
CA HIS A 59 -1.05 -6.38 -11.37
C HIS A 59 -1.67 -5.61 -12.54
N LYS A 60 -3.00 -5.46 -12.55
CA LYS A 60 -3.69 -4.63 -13.55
C LYS A 60 -3.25 -3.16 -13.50
N THR A 61 -3.04 -2.58 -12.31
CA THR A 61 -2.54 -1.20 -12.19
C THR A 61 -1.08 -1.07 -12.63
N LEU A 62 -0.22 -2.03 -12.29
CA LEU A 62 1.17 -2.08 -12.74
C LEU A 62 1.27 -2.21 -14.26
N VAL A 63 0.46 -3.06 -14.88
CA VAL A 63 0.39 -3.19 -16.35
C VAL A 63 -0.05 -1.88 -16.99
N ARG A 64 -1.03 -1.17 -16.39
CA ARG A 64 -1.47 0.14 -16.90
C ARG A 64 -0.34 1.18 -16.81
N ARG A 65 0.36 1.23 -15.68
CA ARG A 65 1.52 2.12 -15.48
C ARG A 65 2.63 1.78 -16.48
N ALA A 66 2.98 0.49 -16.62
CA ALA A 66 3.99 0.03 -17.54
C ALA A 66 3.67 0.43 -18.99
N ARG A 67 2.41 0.32 -19.42
CA ARG A 67 1.98 0.75 -20.76
C ARG A 67 2.25 2.23 -21.03
N HIS A 68 2.12 3.08 -20.02
CA HIS A 68 2.45 4.51 -20.14
C HIS A 68 3.96 4.73 -20.33
N PHE A 69 4.79 3.98 -19.60
CA PHE A 69 6.25 4.04 -19.66
C PHE A 69 6.88 3.10 -20.72
N GLY A 70 6.14 2.72 -21.76
CA GLY A 70 6.69 1.94 -22.88
C GLY A 70 6.84 0.42 -22.62
N GLY A 71 6.14 -0.11 -21.61
CA GLY A 71 6.04 -1.53 -21.29
C GLY A 71 6.97 -2.01 -20.17
N VAL A 72 7.70 -1.11 -19.53
CA VAL A 72 8.67 -1.39 -18.47
C VAL A 72 8.41 -0.49 -17.27
N LEU A 73 8.67 -1.00 -16.06
CA LEU A 73 8.72 -0.19 -14.84
C LEU A 73 10.11 -0.22 -14.23
N GLU A 74 10.51 0.90 -13.66
CA GLU A 74 11.75 1.01 -12.91
C GLU A 74 11.57 0.40 -11.51
N GLY A 75 12.35 -0.64 -11.23
CA GLY A 75 12.47 -1.24 -9.92
C GLY A 75 13.58 -0.56 -9.09
N PRO A 76 13.80 -1.05 -7.87
CA PRO A 76 14.88 -0.57 -7.03
C PRO A 76 16.24 -0.78 -7.72
N ASP A 77 17.17 0.16 -7.47
CA ASP A 77 18.50 0.20 -8.08
C ASP A 77 18.52 0.41 -9.61
N GLY A 78 17.44 0.96 -10.18
CA GLY A 78 17.35 1.32 -11.61
C GLY A 78 17.11 0.13 -12.54
N ILE A 79 16.70 -1.01 -11.99
CA ILE A 79 16.44 -2.23 -12.77
C ILE A 79 15.12 -2.08 -13.52
N MET A 80 15.16 -2.15 -14.85
CA MET A 80 13.95 -2.08 -15.67
C MET A 80 13.28 -3.46 -15.77
N ILE A 81 12.06 -3.57 -15.27
CA ILE A 81 11.28 -4.82 -15.25
C ILE A 81 10.18 -4.72 -16.31
N PRO A 82 10.18 -5.59 -17.34
CA PRO A 82 9.10 -5.64 -18.30
C PRO A 82 7.85 -6.24 -17.65
N ILE A 83 6.77 -5.47 -17.56
CA ILE A 83 5.51 -5.93 -16.98
C ILE A 83 4.56 -6.28 -18.11
N LYS A 84 4.20 -7.56 -18.19
CA LYS A 84 3.22 -8.08 -19.13
C LYS A 84 1.93 -8.41 -18.39
N ARG A 85 0.81 -8.26 -19.09
CA ARG A 85 -0.48 -8.75 -18.59
C ARG A 85 -0.39 -10.27 -18.46
N GLN A 86 -0.74 -10.76 -17.28
CA GLN A 86 -0.80 -12.19 -16.96
C GLN A 86 -2.22 -12.48 -16.48
N GLU A 87 -2.82 -13.55 -17.00
CA GLU A 87 -4.14 -14.01 -16.54
C GLU A 87 -4.01 -14.85 -15.25
N PHE A 88 -5.09 -14.91 -14.45
CA PHE A 88 -5.08 -15.64 -13.19
C PHE A 88 -5.03 -17.16 -13.43
N PRO A 89 -4.08 -17.90 -12.82
CA PRO A 89 -3.81 -19.29 -13.19
C PRO A 89 -4.79 -20.32 -12.62
N TYR A 90 -5.48 -20.03 -11.51
CA TYR A 90 -6.27 -21.02 -10.78
C TYR A 90 -7.76 -21.03 -11.15
N ASP A 91 -8.19 -20.23 -12.13
CA ASP A 91 -9.55 -20.30 -12.67
C ASP A 91 -9.66 -21.44 -13.69
N ILE A 92 -10.12 -22.60 -13.23
CA ILE A 92 -10.30 -23.84 -14.01
C ILE A 92 -11.76 -24.05 -14.48
N GLY A 93 -12.56 -22.99 -14.42
CA GLY A 93 -13.96 -22.96 -14.82
C GLY A 93 -14.94 -23.15 -13.65
N ILE A 94 -16.08 -22.46 -13.73
CA ILE A 94 -17.06 -22.27 -12.64
C ILE A 94 -17.37 -23.55 -11.84
N TRP A 95 -17.68 -24.65 -12.51
CA TRP A 95 -18.04 -25.90 -11.82
C TRP A 95 -16.85 -26.52 -11.09
N ASN A 96 -15.68 -26.55 -11.72
CA ASN A 96 -14.47 -27.11 -11.13
C ASN A 96 -13.97 -26.23 -9.98
N ASN A 97 -14.09 -24.90 -10.11
CA ASN A 97 -13.80 -23.92 -9.08
C ASN A 97 -14.66 -24.16 -7.83
N ILE A 98 -15.99 -24.27 -8.01
CA ILE A 98 -16.91 -24.55 -6.90
C ILE A 98 -16.60 -25.91 -6.28
N LYS A 99 -16.36 -26.94 -7.09
CA LYS A 99 -15.99 -28.28 -6.61
C LYS A 99 -14.70 -28.23 -5.79
N ALA A 100 -13.68 -27.53 -6.25
CA ALA A 100 -12.40 -27.36 -5.55
C ALA A 100 -12.61 -26.66 -4.20
N GLY A 101 -13.35 -25.54 -4.18
CA GLY A 101 -13.64 -24.82 -2.94
C GLY A 101 -14.54 -25.58 -1.95
N MET A 102 -15.39 -26.49 -2.45
CA MET A 102 -16.26 -27.33 -1.63
C MET A 102 -15.63 -28.69 -1.25
N GLY A 103 -14.30 -28.75 -1.17
CA GLY A 103 -13.56 -29.92 -0.71
C GLY A 103 -13.37 -31.02 -1.77
N GLY A 104 -13.42 -30.67 -3.05
CA GLY A 104 -13.19 -31.59 -4.18
C GLY A 104 -14.35 -32.55 -4.48
N SER A 105 -15.44 -32.48 -3.71
CA SER A 105 -16.59 -33.37 -3.89
C SER A 105 -17.63 -32.78 -4.85
N ALA A 106 -18.19 -33.61 -5.73
CA ALA A 106 -19.33 -33.22 -6.58
C ALA A 106 -20.68 -33.35 -5.84
N ASN A 107 -20.66 -33.73 -4.56
CA ASN A 107 -21.84 -33.98 -3.75
C ASN A 107 -22.35 -32.67 -3.14
N VAL A 108 -23.30 -32.03 -3.82
CA VAL A 108 -23.87 -30.74 -3.39
C VAL A 108 -24.45 -30.78 -1.97
N LEU A 109 -25.04 -31.90 -1.56
CA LEU A 109 -25.59 -32.06 -0.21
C LEU A 109 -24.52 -32.01 0.87
N SER A 110 -23.31 -32.52 0.59
CA SER A 110 -22.23 -32.54 1.56
C SER A 110 -21.56 -31.19 1.72
N TRP A 111 -21.75 -30.26 0.77
CA TRP A 111 -21.25 -28.88 0.85
C TRP A 111 -21.90 -28.08 1.98
N PHE A 112 -23.15 -28.39 2.31
CA PHE A 112 -23.88 -27.75 3.40
C PHE A 112 -23.65 -28.42 4.76
N TRP A 113 -22.84 -29.48 4.81
CA TRP A 113 -22.60 -30.24 6.01
C TRP A 113 -21.32 -29.75 6.71
N PRO A 114 -21.41 -29.07 7.87
CA PRO A 114 -20.24 -28.44 8.50
C PRO A 114 -19.23 -29.45 9.08
N LEU A 115 -19.61 -30.73 9.18
CA LEU A 115 -18.75 -31.81 9.70
C LEU A 115 -18.20 -32.72 8.60
N VAL A 116 -18.20 -32.25 7.34
CA VAL A 116 -17.59 -32.98 6.24
C VAL A 116 -16.08 -33.03 6.43
N ALA A 117 -15.47 -34.15 6.06
CA ALA A 117 -14.00 -34.26 6.07
C ALA A 117 -13.40 -33.32 5.03
N THR A 118 -12.46 -32.48 5.45
CA THR A 118 -11.68 -31.63 4.54
C THR A 118 -10.68 -32.48 3.74
N PRO A 119 -10.24 -32.01 2.55
CA PRO A 119 -9.16 -32.64 1.80
C PRO A 119 -7.89 -32.86 2.64
N SER A 120 -7.06 -33.82 2.24
CA SER A 120 -5.77 -34.05 2.91
C SER A 120 -4.87 -32.81 2.80
N ARG A 121 -4.08 -32.56 3.85
CA ARG A 121 -3.13 -31.44 3.90
C ARG A 121 -2.05 -31.54 2.81
N ASP A 122 -1.75 -32.76 2.36
CA ASP A 122 -0.71 -33.02 1.36
C ASP A 122 -1.05 -32.40 0.00
N THR A 123 -2.34 -32.21 -0.30
CA THR A 123 -2.82 -31.61 -1.56
C THR A 123 -2.88 -30.08 -1.51
N SER A 124 -2.55 -29.46 -0.37
CA SER A 124 -2.75 -28.01 -0.17
C SER A 124 -1.73 -27.11 -0.88
N LEU A 125 -0.65 -27.66 -1.44
CA LEU A 125 0.41 -26.88 -2.10
C LEU A 125 0.31 -26.91 -3.62
N ASP A 126 -0.39 -27.90 -4.17
CA ASP A 126 -0.51 -28.12 -5.61
C ASP A 126 -1.96 -27.87 -6.01
N PHE A 127 -2.18 -26.80 -6.76
CA PHE A 127 -3.49 -26.44 -7.31
C PHE A 127 -3.51 -26.70 -8.81
N GLU A 128 -4.67 -27.13 -9.31
CA GLU A 128 -4.89 -27.29 -10.74
C GLU A 128 -4.83 -25.91 -11.41
N THR A 129 -4.13 -25.83 -12.54
CA THR A 129 -3.97 -24.60 -13.31
C THR A 129 -4.69 -24.71 -14.64
N ASN A 130 -5.17 -23.57 -15.15
CA ASN A 130 -5.93 -23.51 -16.39
C ASN A 130 -5.11 -23.63 -17.67
N GLY A 131 -3.79 -23.48 -17.57
CA GLY A 131 -2.87 -23.61 -18.70
C GLY A 131 -2.95 -22.48 -19.73
N PHE A 132 -3.50 -21.31 -19.39
CA PHE A 132 -3.54 -20.16 -20.31
C PHE A 132 -2.18 -19.48 -20.50
N GLU A 133 -1.34 -19.52 -19.46
CA GLU A 133 -0.02 -18.89 -19.43
C GLU A 133 1.11 -19.91 -19.53
N ASP A 134 2.34 -19.46 -19.86
CA ASP A 134 3.52 -20.33 -19.87
C ASP A 134 3.77 -20.89 -18.46
N PRO A 135 3.93 -22.23 -18.29
CA PRO A 135 4.21 -22.86 -17.00
C PRO A 135 5.47 -22.33 -16.27
N LYS A 136 6.34 -21.61 -16.98
CA LYS A 136 7.54 -20.98 -16.40
C LYS A 136 7.25 -19.66 -15.68
N LEU A 137 6.09 -19.06 -15.92
CA LEU A 137 5.69 -17.83 -15.24
C LEU A 137 5.28 -18.17 -13.82
N SER A 138 5.77 -17.38 -12.87
CA SER A 138 5.36 -17.50 -11.47
C SER A 138 4.09 -16.69 -11.23
N TRP A 139 3.28 -17.16 -10.29
CA TRP A 139 2.21 -16.38 -9.67
C TRP A 139 2.50 -16.31 -8.16
N PRO A 140 2.44 -15.13 -7.52
CA PRO A 140 2.09 -13.83 -8.08
C PRO A 140 3.16 -13.26 -9.03
N PRO A 141 2.80 -12.34 -9.95
CA PRO A 141 3.76 -11.66 -10.81
C PRO A 141 4.79 -10.85 -9.99
N PRO A 142 6.02 -10.63 -10.50
CA PRO A 142 7.03 -9.86 -9.79
C PRO A 142 6.67 -8.36 -9.74
N ASP A 143 6.39 -7.87 -8.53
CA ASP A 143 6.10 -6.47 -8.23
C ASP A 143 7.41 -5.66 -8.09
N PRO A 144 7.64 -4.57 -8.86
CA PRO A 144 8.84 -3.74 -8.70
C PRO A 144 8.94 -3.13 -7.30
N ASP A 145 7.80 -2.73 -6.73
CA ASP A 145 7.73 -2.09 -5.41
C ASP A 145 8.05 -3.03 -4.24
N ARG A 146 7.98 -4.36 -4.45
CA ARG A 146 8.27 -5.37 -3.42
C ARG A 146 9.69 -5.93 -3.49
N ILE A 147 10.46 -5.59 -4.52
CA ILE A 147 11.83 -6.10 -4.65
C ILE A 147 12.69 -5.42 -3.60
N PRO A 148 13.40 -6.19 -2.74
CA PRO A 148 14.30 -5.59 -1.77
C PRO A 148 15.42 -4.86 -2.51
N ARG A 149 15.65 -3.58 -2.16
CA ARG A 149 16.86 -2.87 -2.59
C ARG A 149 18.06 -3.69 -2.17
N MET A 150 19.00 -3.92 -3.09
CA MET A 150 20.24 -4.55 -2.69
C MET A 150 20.92 -3.60 -1.71
N MET A 151 21.25 -4.08 -0.50
CA MET A 151 22.13 -3.32 0.37
C MET A 151 23.41 -3.10 -0.42
N LYS A 152 23.60 -1.87 -0.94
CA LYS A 152 24.84 -1.47 -1.56
C LYS A 152 25.90 -1.82 -0.53
N LYS A 153 26.80 -2.75 -0.86
CA LYS A 153 27.99 -2.95 -0.05
C LYS A 153 28.60 -1.56 -0.01
N HIS A 154 28.50 -0.90 1.13
CA HIS A 154 29.29 0.30 1.35
C HIS A 154 30.70 -0.16 1.00
N ASP A 155 31.28 0.44 -0.04
CA ASP A 155 32.71 0.33 -0.22
C ASP A 155 33.28 0.57 1.17
N THR A 156 34.09 -0.35 1.66
CA THR A 156 34.69 -0.27 3.01
C THR A 156 35.50 1.03 3.18
N GLU A 157 35.64 1.80 2.10
CA GLU A 157 35.97 3.21 1.96
C GLU A 157 34.76 4.13 2.20
N GLY A 158 33.98 3.90 3.26
CA GLY A 158 32.81 4.73 3.56
C GLY A 158 33.17 6.23 3.67
N PRO A 159 32.18 7.14 3.54
CA PRO A 159 32.40 8.59 3.65
C PRO A 159 32.91 9.05 5.04
N PHE A 160 33.04 8.12 5.98
CA PHE A 160 33.59 8.28 7.33
C PHE A 160 34.85 7.44 7.58
N THR A 161 35.58 6.99 6.56
CA THR A 161 36.95 6.56 6.80
C THR A 161 37.80 7.80 7.01
N PHE A 162 38.12 8.12 8.27
CA PHE A 162 39.24 8.99 8.60
C PHE A 162 40.52 8.34 8.05
N GLN A 163 40.82 8.56 6.77
CA GLN A 163 42.10 8.16 6.16
C GLN A 163 43.27 9.02 6.64
N GLN A 164 43.06 9.93 7.60
CA GLN A 164 44.14 10.63 8.27
C GLN A 164 44.64 9.78 9.44
N GLN A 165 45.70 9.01 9.20
CA GLN A 165 46.50 8.43 10.27
C GLN A 165 47.22 9.56 11.00
N TYR A 166 46.76 9.90 12.20
CA TYR A 166 47.47 10.81 13.09
C TYR A 166 48.69 10.11 13.67
N THR A 167 49.81 10.81 13.70
CA THR A 167 51.06 10.24 14.23
C THR A 167 51.07 10.22 15.76
N SER A 168 50.21 11.03 16.40
CA SER A 168 50.06 11.09 17.86
C SER A 168 48.64 11.45 18.29
N ALA A 169 48.24 10.99 19.49
CA ALA A 169 46.92 11.29 20.07
C ALA A 169 46.67 12.79 20.28
N ARG A 170 47.73 13.58 20.46
CA ARG A 170 47.61 15.05 20.59
C ARG A 170 47.22 15.71 19.27
N GLU A 171 47.81 15.26 18.18
CA GLU A 171 47.53 15.73 16.83
C GLU A 171 46.09 15.42 16.41
N GLU A 172 45.58 14.26 16.82
CA GLU A 172 44.18 13.86 16.62
C GLU A 172 43.21 14.81 17.34
N VAL A 173 43.48 15.13 18.60
CA VAL A 173 42.65 16.05 19.41
C VAL A 173 42.70 17.47 18.84
N GLU A 174 43.86 17.95 18.40
CA GLU A 174 43.99 19.27 17.77
C GLU A 174 43.26 19.34 16.42
N ALA A 175 43.35 18.29 15.59
CA ALA A 175 42.61 18.19 14.33
C ALA A 175 41.09 18.14 14.56
N PHE A 176 40.64 17.43 15.60
CA PHE A 176 39.24 17.39 16.01
C PHE A 176 38.74 18.77 16.45
N ASN A 177 39.49 19.45 17.32
CA ASN A 177 39.15 20.79 17.78
C ASN A 177 39.10 21.80 16.63
N ARG A 178 40.00 21.71 15.66
CA ARG A 178 39.98 22.56 14.47
C ARG A 178 38.70 22.38 13.64
N ARG A 179 38.30 21.14 13.40
CA ARG A 179 37.02 20.86 12.70
C ARG A 179 35.82 21.37 13.48
N GLN A 180 35.80 21.19 14.80
CA GLN A 180 34.74 21.74 15.66
C GLN A 180 34.66 23.26 15.56
N MET A 181 35.81 23.95 15.54
CA MET A 181 35.85 25.39 15.34
C MET A 181 35.36 25.81 13.95
N GLU A 182 35.75 25.11 12.88
CA GLU A 182 35.28 25.36 11.51
C GLU A 182 33.76 25.14 11.38
N ASP A 183 33.22 24.10 11.99
CA ASP A 183 31.77 23.82 11.98
C ASP A 183 30.99 24.88 12.78
N LEU A 184 31.56 25.34 13.90
CA LEU A 184 31.01 26.42 14.70
C LEU A 184 31.06 27.75 13.96
N THR A 185 32.12 28.06 13.21
CA THR A 185 32.19 29.30 12.41
C THR A 185 31.24 29.26 11.23
N LEU A 186 31.06 28.11 10.57
CA LEU A 186 30.04 27.93 9.53
C LEU A 186 28.62 28.09 10.09
N ARG A 187 28.35 27.54 11.28
CA ARG A 187 27.08 27.72 11.99
C ARG A 187 26.85 29.15 12.42
N GLN A 188 27.87 29.81 12.97
CA GLN A 188 27.79 31.21 13.42
C GLN A 188 27.67 32.19 12.25
N GLY A 189 28.36 31.93 11.13
CA GLY A 189 28.24 32.70 9.89
C GLY A 189 26.86 32.57 9.24
N ARG A 190 26.20 31.41 9.37
CA ARG A 190 24.78 31.22 9.00
C ARG A 190 23.79 31.80 10.01
N GLN A 191 24.23 32.10 11.24
CA GLN A 191 23.39 32.63 12.32
C GLN A 191 23.16 34.16 12.25
N GLY A 192 23.69 34.83 11.22
CA GLY A 192 23.45 36.25 10.96
C GLY A 192 22.05 36.62 10.44
N GLY A 193 21.05 35.73 10.56
CA GLY A 193 19.65 36.03 10.23
C GLY A 193 18.94 35.07 9.27
N ALA A 194 19.53 33.93 8.91
CA ALA A 194 18.84 32.94 8.07
C ALA A 194 18.12 31.89 8.92
N GLU A 195 16.79 31.94 8.88
CA GLU A 195 15.85 30.88 9.21
C GLU A 195 16.38 29.50 8.81
N ILE A 196 16.11 28.47 9.61
CA ILE A 196 16.48 27.08 9.34
C ILE A 196 16.06 26.75 7.89
N GLN A 197 17.01 26.71 6.96
CA GLN A 197 16.70 26.33 5.58
C GLN A 197 16.35 24.84 5.57
N ARG A 198 15.04 24.58 5.49
CA ARG A 198 14.51 23.26 5.15
C ARG A 198 15.21 22.79 3.87
N LEU A 199 15.76 21.58 3.89
CA LEU A 199 16.30 20.94 2.68
C LEU A 199 15.17 20.88 1.64
N LYS A 200 15.38 21.51 0.48
CA LYS A 200 14.41 21.49 -0.63
C LYS A 200 14.13 20.04 -1.06
N ARG A 201 12.92 19.81 -1.60
CA ARG A 201 12.47 18.49 -2.09
C ARG A 201 13.48 17.95 -3.13
N PHE A 202 13.55 16.63 -3.29
CA PHE A 202 14.57 15.99 -4.14
C PHE A 202 14.53 16.46 -5.60
N HIS A 203 13.34 16.73 -6.15
CA HIS A 203 13.19 17.26 -7.51
C HIS A 203 13.67 18.71 -7.68
N ASP A 204 13.48 19.57 -6.69
CA ASP A 204 13.98 20.97 -6.70
C ASP A 204 15.51 21.06 -6.62
N ARG A 205 16.18 19.97 -6.22
CA ARG A 205 17.64 19.88 -6.22
C ARG A 205 18.21 19.41 -7.56
N LEU A 206 17.40 18.73 -8.37
CA LEU A 206 17.83 18.17 -9.65
C LEU A 206 17.46 19.06 -10.84
N SER A 207 16.61 20.07 -10.64
CA SER A 207 16.40 21.11 -11.65
C SER A 207 17.72 21.85 -11.87
N PRO A 208 18.16 22.04 -13.14
CA PRO A 208 19.33 22.87 -13.43
C PRO A 208 19.10 24.25 -12.79
N VAL A 209 20.03 24.65 -11.92
CA VAL A 209 20.07 26.02 -11.42
C VAL A 209 20.60 26.86 -12.58
N ASP A 210 19.70 27.53 -13.30
CA ASP A 210 20.10 28.64 -14.16
C ASP A 210 20.52 29.78 -13.22
N ASP A 211 21.83 29.91 -13.04
CA ASP A 211 22.44 31.10 -12.45
C ASP A 211 22.28 32.25 -13.45
N ASP A 212 21.29 33.12 -13.24
CA ASP A 212 21.33 34.48 -13.78
C ASP A 212 20.82 35.46 -12.70
N GLU A 213 21.68 36.44 -12.42
CA GLU A 213 21.52 37.52 -11.46
C GLU A 213 20.36 38.47 -11.80
N ASP A 214 19.74 39.02 -10.74
CA ASP A 214 19.06 40.32 -10.64
C ASP A 214 18.27 40.87 -11.85
N ASP A 215 16.92 40.87 -11.76
CA ASP A 215 16.20 42.12 -12.02
C ASP A 215 14.85 42.20 -11.30
N LEU A 216 14.61 43.37 -10.70
CA LEU A 216 13.37 43.77 -10.06
C LEU A 216 12.34 44.13 -11.13
N SER A 217 11.27 43.35 -11.30
CA SER A 217 10.04 43.89 -11.89
C SER A 217 8.78 43.25 -11.31
N ASP A 218 7.90 44.13 -10.87
CA ASP A 218 6.56 43.91 -10.36
C ASP A 218 5.61 43.73 -11.56
N ASP A 219 5.18 42.50 -11.87
CA ASP A 219 3.90 42.28 -12.54
C ASP A 219 3.39 40.85 -12.35
N ALA A 220 2.10 40.76 -12.03
CA ALA A 220 1.38 39.53 -11.78
C ALA A 220 1.06 38.81 -13.10
N VAL A 221 1.72 37.67 -13.34
CA VAL A 221 1.26 36.72 -14.37
C VAL A 221 1.50 35.28 -13.94
N SER A 222 0.39 34.62 -13.63
CA SER A 222 0.14 33.19 -13.76
C SER A 222 1.37 32.29 -13.56
N ARG A 223 1.57 31.85 -12.31
CA ARG A 223 2.38 30.68 -11.99
C ARG A 223 1.74 29.49 -12.70
N LYS A 224 2.13 29.32 -13.96
CA LYS A 224 1.82 28.20 -14.83
C LYS A 224 2.15 26.95 -14.04
N ASP A 225 1.11 26.18 -13.74
CA ASP A 225 1.14 24.80 -13.28
C ASP A 225 2.33 24.08 -13.89
N VAL A 226 3.43 24.03 -13.15
CA VAL A 226 4.63 23.32 -13.56
C VAL A 226 4.34 21.87 -13.22
N SER A 227 3.58 21.21 -14.10
CA SER A 227 3.49 19.76 -14.23
C SER A 227 3.72 19.02 -12.89
N GLU A 228 2.79 19.17 -11.95
CA GLU A 228 2.74 18.34 -10.76
C GLU A 228 2.78 16.88 -11.21
N GLY A 229 3.88 16.20 -10.89
CA GLY A 229 4.23 14.89 -11.42
C GLY A 229 3.08 13.90 -11.37
N GLU A 230 2.99 13.10 -12.42
CA GLU A 230 2.03 12.01 -12.63
C GLU A 230 2.20 10.83 -11.63
N GLU A 231 2.75 11.10 -10.44
CA GLU A 231 3.12 10.14 -9.39
C GLU A 231 2.04 9.93 -8.32
N ALA A 232 0.88 10.57 -8.45
CA ALA A 232 -0.23 10.30 -7.54
C ALA A 232 -0.84 8.91 -7.79
N TRP A 233 -1.09 8.18 -6.71
CA TRP A 233 -1.81 6.91 -6.76
C TRP A 233 -3.19 7.10 -7.39
N LYS A 234 -3.56 6.19 -8.30
CA LYS A 234 -4.88 6.16 -8.94
C LYS A 234 -5.48 4.76 -8.82
N ASN A 235 -6.78 4.70 -8.60
CA ASN A 235 -7.51 3.44 -8.60
C ASN A 235 -7.69 2.88 -10.03
N SER A 236 -8.31 1.71 -10.12
CA SER A 236 -8.60 1.04 -11.39
C SER A 236 -9.57 1.84 -12.30
N GLU A 237 -10.31 2.79 -11.77
CA GLU A 237 -11.23 3.68 -12.50
C GLU A 237 -10.58 5.02 -12.89
N GLY A 238 -9.36 5.29 -12.42
CA GLY A 238 -8.57 6.47 -12.75
C GLY A 238 -8.69 7.64 -11.78
N GLU A 239 -9.44 7.46 -10.70
CA GLU A 239 -9.66 8.44 -9.63
C GLU A 239 -8.48 8.47 -8.67
N ARG A 240 -8.19 9.67 -8.14
CA ARG A 240 -7.12 9.97 -7.17
C ARG A 240 -7.67 10.05 -5.75
N LEU A 241 -6.79 10.07 -4.74
CA LEU A 241 -7.21 10.30 -3.34
C LEU A 241 -7.84 11.69 -3.18
N ARG A 242 -7.34 12.69 -3.93
CA ARG A 242 -7.93 14.04 -3.98
C ARG A 242 -9.40 14.04 -4.40
N ASP A 243 -9.82 13.10 -5.24
CA ASP A 243 -11.20 13.02 -5.73
C ASP A 243 -12.17 12.58 -4.61
N PHE A 244 -11.65 11.95 -3.56
CA PHE A 244 -12.38 11.60 -2.33
C PHE A 244 -12.22 12.66 -1.22
N GLY A 245 -11.66 13.84 -1.54
CA GLY A 245 -11.44 14.93 -0.59
C GLY A 245 -10.30 14.68 0.39
N VAL A 246 -9.37 13.77 0.06
CA VAL A 246 -8.17 13.50 0.85
C VAL A 246 -7.02 14.30 0.25
N ASP A 247 -6.52 15.30 0.99
CA ASP A 247 -5.37 16.11 0.57
C ASP A 247 -4.09 15.26 0.55
N GLU A 248 -3.61 14.93 -0.66
CA GLU A 248 -2.34 14.23 -0.89
C GLU A 248 -1.10 15.06 -0.48
N GLU A 249 -1.29 16.33 -0.14
CA GLU A 249 -0.24 17.24 0.36
C GLU A 249 0.04 17.08 1.86
N ALA A 250 -0.83 16.40 2.60
CA ALA A 250 -0.66 16.17 4.04
C ALA A 250 0.40 15.09 4.32
N GLU A 251 1.64 15.56 4.43
CA GLU A 251 2.58 15.24 5.53
C GLU A 251 2.86 13.75 5.82
N PHE A 252 3.70 13.12 4.99
CA PHE A 252 4.37 11.85 5.33
C PHE A 252 5.61 12.05 6.25
N TYR A 253 5.94 13.29 6.62
CA TYR A 253 7.20 13.64 7.32
C TYR A 253 7.02 14.44 8.63
N ASP A 254 5.80 14.60 9.14
CA ASP A 254 5.55 15.54 10.23
C ASP A 254 5.35 14.86 11.61
N GLU A 255 5.48 13.53 11.69
CA GLU A 255 5.26 12.81 12.96
C GLU A 255 6.50 12.63 13.87
N ASP A 256 7.73 12.92 13.41
CA ASP A 256 8.95 12.67 14.20
C ASP A 256 9.75 13.94 14.56
N ASP A 257 9.06 15.01 14.97
CA ASP A 257 9.69 16.21 15.53
C ASP A 257 10.03 16.01 17.03
N VAL A 258 10.76 14.93 17.36
CA VAL A 258 11.33 14.74 18.71
C VAL A 258 12.78 15.21 18.70
N PRO A 259 13.13 16.30 19.42
CA PRO A 259 14.50 16.78 19.48
C PRO A 259 15.41 15.67 20.01
N LEU A 260 16.52 15.41 19.31
CA LEU A 260 17.53 14.38 19.64
C LEU A 260 17.97 14.40 21.12
N ALA A 261 17.96 15.58 21.75
CA ALA A 261 18.27 15.75 23.17
C ALA A 261 17.32 14.97 24.11
N LYS A 262 16.07 14.72 23.72
CA LYS A 262 15.11 13.90 24.48
C LYS A 262 15.33 12.39 24.31
N LEU A 263 15.91 11.94 23.19
CA LEU A 263 16.19 10.52 22.92
C LEU A 263 17.44 10.01 23.65
N ILE A 264 18.42 10.89 23.90
CA ILE A 264 19.68 10.55 24.59
C ILE A 264 19.50 10.49 26.12
N GLN A 265 18.39 11.00 26.65
CA GLN A 265 18.11 11.04 28.09
C GLN A 265 17.51 9.74 28.68
N ARG A 266 17.42 8.66 27.88
CA ARG A 266 16.80 7.39 28.30
C ARG A 266 17.82 6.28 28.48
#